data_AF-A0A0R0FTK8-F1
#
_entry.id   AF-A0A0R0FTK8-F1
#
_cell.length_a   1.000
_cell.length_b   1.000
_cell.length_c   1.000
_cell.angle_alpha   90.00
_cell.angle_beta   90.00
_cell.angle_gamma   90.00
#
_symmetry.space_group_name_H-M   'P 1'
#
loop_
_entity.id
_entity.type
_entity.pdbx_description
1 polymer ?
#
loop_
_entity_poly.entity_id
_entity_poly.type
_entity_poly.pdbx_seq_one_letter_code
_entity_poly.pdbx_strand_id
1 'polypeptide(L)'
;MADNNSFIPNPHEPSKPLACITFTNVTKLLPNNYPNWKQQVEALLDGYDLLQYPDGSFPAPSETILTAPTSSTPTPSETTPTTASLPVTTQNPAYQTWRRQDRLIYGVLLTTLSNEVTSLVSQTKTSHDL
;
A
#
# COMPACT_ATOMS: atom_id res chain seq x y z
N MET A 1 22.80 16.99 -3.10
CA MET A 1 21.37 16.95 -2.71
C MET A 1 20.98 15.49 -2.71
N ALA A 2 20.47 14.94 -1.62
CA ALA A 2 19.92 13.59 -1.65
C ALA A 2 18.62 13.65 -2.45
N ASP A 3 18.48 12.80 -3.47
CA ASP A 3 17.23 12.66 -4.21
C ASP A 3 16.18 12.11 -3.23
N ASN A 4 15.31 12.99 -2.73
CA ASN A 4 14.30 12.66 -1.71
C ASN A 4 13.17 11.75 -2.23
N ASN A 5 13.28 11.26 -3.47
CA ASN A 5 12.29 10.40 -4.10
C ASN A 5 12.97 9.25 -4.83
N SER A 6 12.66 8.02 -4.44
CA SER A 6 13.13 6.83 -5.14
C SER A 6 11.93 5.92 -5.43
N PHE A 7 11.88 5.35 -6.62
CA PHE A 7 10.89 4.34 -6.97
C PHE A 7 11.50 2.95 -6.82
N ILE A 8 10.80 2.06 -6.13
CA ILE A 8 11.19 0.66 -5.95
C ILE A 8 10.41 -0.19 -6.96
N PRO A 9 11.09 -1.03 -7.77
CA PRO A 9 10.42 -1.96 -8.65
C PRO A 9 9.44 -2.88 -7.90
N ASN A 10 8.28 -3.13 -8.51
CA ASN A 10 7.25 -3.96 -7.93
C ASN A 10 7.09 -5.28 -8.70
N PRO A 11 7.55 -6.42 -8.15
CA PRO A 11 7.42 -7.72 -8.81
C PRO A 11 5.97 -8.22 -8.91
N HIS A 12 5.04 -7.71 -8.09
CA HIS A 12 3.64 -8.15 -8.13
C HIS A 12 2.83 -7.43 -9.21
N GLU A 13 3.09 -6.14 -9.40
CA GLU A 13 2.53 -5.33 -10.48
C GLU A 13 3.63 -4.46 -11.09
N PRO A 14 4.37 -4.94 -12.10
CA PRO A 14 5.48 -4.22 -12.70
C PRO A 14 5.13 -2.84 -13.27
N SER A 15 3.86 -2.62 -13.62
CA SER A 15 3.33 -1.33 -14.08
C SER A 15 3.08 -0.32 -12.94
N LYS A 16 3.19 -0.74 -11.68
CA LYS A 16 2.94 0.08 -10.48
C LYS A 16 4.15 0.02 -9.54
N PRO A 17 5.22 0.78 -9.84
CA PRO A 17 6.37 0.88 -8.94
C PRO A 17 5.94 1.51 -7.61
N LEU A 18 6.66 1.19 -6.53
CA LEU A 18 6.37 1.73 -5.20
C LEU A 18 7.13 3.04 -4.99
N ALA A 19 6.45 4.07 -4.49
CA ALA A 19 7.08 5.30 -4.08
C ALA A 19 7.75 5.11 -2.72
N CYS A 20 9.05 5.37 -2.66
CA CYS A 20 9.83 5.40 -1.43
C CYS A 20 10.22 6.85 -1.13
N ILE A 21 9.56 7.39 -0.10
CA ILE A 21 9.67 8.78 0.32
C ILE A 21 10.40 8.88 1.66
N THR A 22 10.95 10.05 1.96
CA THR A 22 11.54 10.36 3.27
C THR A 22 11.11 11.75 3.73
N PHE A 23 10.76 11.89 5.00
CA PHE A 23 10.40 13.18 5.59
C PHE A 23 11.62 13.80 6.28
N THR A 24 12.32 14.68 5.58
CA THR A 24 13.54 15.33 6.09
C THR A 24 13.26 16.58 6.94
N ASN A 25 12.15 17.28 6.69
CA ASN A 25 11.84 18.58 7.32
C ASN A 25 10.46 18.61 8.00
N VAL A 26 9.87 17.46 8.26
CA VAL A 26 8.60 17.39 9.00
C VAL A 26 8.88 17.58 10.49
N THR A 27 8.17 18.52 11.12
CA THR A 27 8.24 18.72 12.56
C THR A 27 7.82 17.44 13.28
N LYS A 28 8.47 17.02 14.36
CA LYS A 28 8.00 15.82 15.08
C LYS A 28 6.62 16.03 15.71
N LEU A 29 5.78 14.99 15.72
CA LEU A 29 4.50 15.02 16.42
C LEU A 29 4.74 15.07 17.92
N LEU A 30 4.26 16.15 18.55
CA LEU A 30 4.22 16.42 19.97
C LEU A 30 2.76 16.53 20.44
N PRO A 31 2.47 16.38 21.73
CA PRO A 31 1.10 16.45 22.24
C PRO A 31 0.36 17.77 21.92
N ASN A 32 1.09 18.86 21.67
CA ASN A 32 0.54 20.21 21.48
C ASN A 32 0.63 20.75 20.04
N ASN A 33 1.09 19.97 19.06
CA ASN A 33 1.29 20.46 17.68
C ASN A 33 0.58 19.64 16.59
N TYR A 34 -0.32 18.72 16.97
CA TYR A 34 -0.99 17.81 16.03
C TYR A 34 -1.57 18.50 14.78
N PRO A 35 -2.30 19.64 14.87
CA PRO A 35 -2.84 20.28 13.66
C PRO A 35 -1.76 20.73 12.67
N ASN A 36 -0.63 21.24 13.17
CA ASN A 36 0.47 21.69 12.32
C ASN A 36 1.27 20.50 11.74
N TRP A 37 1.51 19.48 12.56
CA TRP A 37 2.12 18.22 12.11
C TRP A 37 1.29 17.57 11.00
N LYS A 38 -0.02 17.43 11.24
CA LYS A 38 -0.97 16.83 10.31
C LYS A 38 -0.96 17.57 8.97
N GLN A 39 -1.04 18.90 9.00
CA GLN A 39 -1.00 19.70 7.77
C GLN A 39 0.30 19.51 6.96
N GLN A 40 1.46 19.42 7.62
CA GLN A 40 2.74 19.15 6.93
C GLN A 40 2.76 17.76 6.29
N VAL A 41 2.31 16.74 7.04
CA VAL A 41 2.27 15.36 6.57
C VAL A 41 1.29 15.19 5.41
N GLU A 42 0.07 15.71 5.53
CA GLU A 42 -0.95 15.61 4.48
C GLU A 42 -0.49 16.32 3.20
N ALA A 43 0.06 17.54 3.31
CA ALA A 43 0.58 18.26 2.14
C ALA A 43 1.72 17.52 1.43
N LEU A 44 2.60 16.85 2.18
CA LEU A 44 3.66 16.04 1.60
C LEU A 44 3.10 14.80 0.91
N LEU A 45 2.23 14.03 1.58
CA LEU A 45 1.65 12.82 1.00
C LEU A 45 0.79 13.12 -0.22
N ASP A 46 0.04 14.21 -0.22
CA ASP A 46 -0.73 14.70 -1.37
C ASP A 46 0.21 15.03 -2.54
N GLY A 47 1.34 15.69 -2.28
CA GLY A 47 2.36 15.98 -3.29
C GLY A 47 3.01 14.73 -3.92
N TYR A 48 2.92 13.57 -3.26
CA TYR A 48 3.39 12.28 -3.78
C TYR A 48 2.27 11.37 -4.31
N ASP A 49 1.00 11.83 -4.30
CA ASP A 49 -0.18 11.03 -4.63
C ASP A 49 -0.36 9.80 -3.71
N LEU A 50 0.00 9.97 -2.43
CA LEU A 50 -0.03 8.94 -1.40
C LEU A 50 -1.00 9.23 -0.26
N LEU A 51 -1.65 10.39 -0.24
CA LEU A 51 -2.60 10.78 0.81
C LEU A 51 -3.78 9.80 0.93
N GLN A 52 -4.16 9.17 -0.19
CA GLN A 52 -5.25 8.22 -0.28
C GLN A 52 -5.11 6.97 0.62
N TYR A 53 -3.88 6.68 1.08
CA TYR A 53 -3.61 5.56 1.98
C TYR A 53 -3.98 5.90 3.44
N PRO A 54 -3.40 6.94 4.09
CA PRO A 54 -3.80 7.33 5.44
C PRO A 54 -5.23 7.88 5.54
N ASP A 55 -5.76 8.53 4.50
CA ASP A 55 -7.12 9.09 4.58
C ASP A 55 -8.24 8.03 4.45
N GLY A 56 -7.88 6.81 4.04
CA GLY A 56 -8.78 5.67 3.88
C GLY A 56 -9.61 5.67 2.59
N SER A 57 -9.40 6.62 1.68
CA SER A 57 -10.08 6.67 0.38
C SER A 57 -9.64 5.54 -0.56
N PHE A 58 -8.46 4.95 -0.32
CA PHE A 58 -7.94 3.79 -1.04
C PHE A 58 -7.79 2.57 -0.12
N PRO A 59 -8.88 1.84 0.17
CA PRO A 59 -8.86 0.69 1.06
C PRO A 59 -8.09 -0.49 0.46
N ALA A 60 -7.59 -1.37 1.33
CA ALA A 60 -6.89 -2.59 0.92
C ALA A 60 -7.79 -3.47 0.04
N PRO A 61 -7.34 -3.90 -1.15
CA PRO A 61 -8.09 -4.86 -1.97
C PRO A 61 -8.06 -6.25 -1.31
N SER A 62 -8.96 -7.15 -1.72
CA SER A 62 -9.03 -8.50 -1.17
C SER A 62 -7.70 -9.25 -1.33
N GLU A 63 -7.27 -9.99 -0.30
CA GLU A 63 -5.99 -10.72 -0.31
C GLU A 63 -5.93 -11.82 -1.37
N THR A 64 -7.09 -12.38 -1.71
CA THR A 64 -7.24 -13.46 -2.68
C THR A 64 -8.32 -13.12 -3.70
N ILE A 65 -8.13 -13.61 -4.92
CA ILE A 65 -9.11 -13.54 -6.01
C ILE A 65 -9.48 -14.95 -6.47
N LEU A 66 -10.71 -15.14 -6.93
CA LEU A 66 -11.12 -16.37 -7.61
C LEU A 66 -10.77 -16.23 -9.09
N THR A 67 -9.83 -17.04 -9.56
CA THR A 67 -9.46 -17.10 -10.97
C THR A 67 -10.18 -18.28 -11.60
N ALA A 68 -10.85 -18.04 -12.73
CA ALA A 68 -11.35 -19.12 -13.55
C ALA A 68 -10.13 -19.95 -14.02
N PRO A 69 -10.22 -21.29 -14.06
CA PRO A 69 -9.16 -22.10 -14.60
C PRO A 69 -8.91 -21.65 -16.04
N THR A 70 -7.75 -21.02 -16.27
CA THR A 70 -7.30 -20.69 -17.62
C THR A 70 -7.02 -22.01 -18.31
N SER A 71 -7.97 -22.49 -19.12
CA SER A 71 -7.68 -23.49 -20.15
C SER A 71 -6.62 -22.88 -21.06
N SER A 72 -5.37 -23.22 -20.81
CA SER A 72 -4.30 -23.05 -21.77
C SER A 72 -4.66 -23.87 -23.01
N THR A 73 -5.16 -23.18 -24.04
CA THR A 73 -5.23 -23.60 -25.45
C THR A 73 -5.98 -24.91 -25.74
N PRO A 74 -7.24 -24.89 -26.23
CA PRO A 74 -7.78 -26.06 -26.89
C PRO A 74 -7.23 -26.08 -28.32
N THR A 75 -6.31 -26.99 -28.60
CA THR A 75 -6.12 -27.54 -29.95
C THR A 75 -7.49 -27.96 -30.47
N PRO A 76 -7.94 -27.55 -31.67
CA PRO A 76 -9.29 -27.85 -32.13
C PRO A 76 -9.37 -29.31 -32.55
N SER A 77 -9.77 -30.21 -31.66
CA SER A 77 -10.16 -31.59 -32.00
C SER A 77 -11.09 -32.18 -30.94
N GLU A 78 -12.30 -32.49 -31.39
CA GLU A 78 -13.29 -33.42 -30.81
C GLU A 78 -14.01 -33.11 -29.48
N THR A 79 -15.29 -32.79 -29.68
CA THR A 79 -16.49 -32.87 -28.84
C THR A 79 -16.41 -33.85 -27.65
N THR A 80 -16.11 -33.35 -26.45
CA THR A 80 -16.37 -34.06 -25.18
C THR A 80 -16.87 -33.02 -24.15
N PRO A 81 -17.91 -33.29 -23.33
CA PRO A 81 -18.44 -32.29 -22.41
C PRO A 81 -17.44 -32.09 -21.25
N THR A 82 -16.70 -31.00 -21.26
CA THR A 82 -15.72 -30.69 -20.23
C THR A 82 -16.41 -30.31 -18.92
N THR A 83 -16.25 -31.18 -17.92
CA THR A 83 -16.53 -31.00 -16.50
C THR A 83 -16.20 -29.58 -16.05
N ALA A 84 -17.18 -28.88 -15.44
CA ALA A 84 -16.99 -27.55 -14.89
C ALA A 84 -15.84 -27.57 -13.86
N SER A 85 -14.69 -27.02 -14.23
CA SER A 85 -13.55 -26.90 -13.33
C SER A 85 -13.83 -25.80 -12.30
N LEU A 86 -13.64 -26.12 -11.02
CA LEU A 86 -13.93 -25.24 -9.90
C LEU A 86 -13.05 -23.98 -9.95
N PRO A 87 -13.53 -22.81 -9.50
CA PRO A 87 -12.72 -21.61 -9.43
C PRO A 87 -11.53 -21.83 -8.48
N VAL A 88 -10.32 -21.46 -8.92
CA VAL A 88 -9.10 -21.57 -8.11
C VAL A 88 -8.91 -20.27 -7.34
N THR A 89 -8.70 -20.36 -6.04
CA THR A 89 -8.34 -19.19 -5.23
C THR A 89 -6.84 -18.90 -5.41
N THR A 90 -6.50 -17.71 -5.90
CA THR A 90 -5.12 -17.26 -6.09
C THR A 90 -4.87 -15.98 -5.30
N GLN A 91 -3.59 -15.69 -5.00
CA GLN A 91 -3.20 -14.47 -4.28
C GLN A 91 -3.40 -13.24 -5.17
N ASN A 92 -3.97 -12.17 -4.62
CA ASN A 92 -4.19 -10.93 -5.35
C ASN A 92 -2.88 -10.10 -5.41
N PRO A 93 -2.27 -9.89 -6.59
CA PRO A 93 -1.09 -9.04 -6.72
C PRO A 93 -1.36 -7.60 -6.29
N ALA A 94 -2.58 -7.08 -6.47
CA ALA A 94 -2.96 -5.73 -6.07
C ALA A 94 -2.92 -5.54 -4.54
N TYR A 95 -3.27 -6.57 -3.77
CA TYR A 95 -3.13 -6.53 -2.31
C TYR A 95 -1.67 -6.46 -1.88
N GLN A 96 -0.78 -7.21 -2.54
CA GLN A 96 0.65 -7.12 -2.24
C GLN A 96 1.22 -5.74 -2.58
N THR A 97 0.84 -5.15 -3.72
CA THR A 97 1.21 -3.77 -4.06
C THR A 97 0.72 -2.77 -3.02
N TRP A 98 -0.58 -2.80 -2.70
CA TRP A 98 -1.19 -1.91 -1.72
C TRP A 98 -0.49 -2.02 -0.36
N ARG A 99 -0.32 -3.25 0.14
CA ARG A 99 0.29 -3.51 1.43
C ARG A 99 1.73 -2.99 1.47
N ARG A 100 2.52 -3.22 0.41
CA ARG A 100 3.91 -2.74 0.36
C ARG A 100 3.99 -1.22 0.33
N GLN A 101 3.11 -0.54 -0.42
CA GLN A 101 3.07 0.92 -0.42
C GLN A 101 2.64 1.48 0.95
N ASP A 102 1.58 0.93 1.55
CA ASP A 102 1.12 1.30 2.89
C ASP A 102 2.22 1.11 3.95
N ARG A 103 2.97 0.00 3.90
CA ARG A 103 4.11 -0.24 4.81
C ARG A 103 5.19 0.83 4.71
N LEU A 104 5.50 1.31 3.50
CA LEU A 104 6.49 2.37 3.29
C LEU A 104 6.00 3.70 3.88
N ILE A 105 4.74 4.05 3.64
CA ILE A 105 4.12 5.26 4.19
C ILE A 105 4.08 5.18 5.73
N TYR A 106 3.58 4.06 6.27
CA TYR A 106 3.53 3.81 7.71
C TYR A 106 4.92 3.95 8.36
N GLY A 107 5.95 3.33 7.78
CA GLY A 107 7.32 3.44 8.27
C GLY A 107 7.83 4.88 8.31
N VAL A 108 7.53 5.68 7.29
CA VAL A 108 7.92 7.10 7.23
C VAL A 108 7.16 7.93 8.26
N LEU A 109 5.85 7.71 8.42
CA LEU A 109 5.07 8.39 9.45
C LEU A 109 5.61 8.10 10.86
N LEU A 110 5.97 6.85 11.16
CA LEU A 110 6.59 6.48 12.43
C LEU A 110 7.87 7.28 12.73
N THR A 111 8.65 7.66 11.71
CA THR A 111 9.86 8.48 11.92
C THR A 111 9.56 9.91 12.39
N THR A 112 8.34 10.40 12.13
CA THR A 112 7.91 11.73 12.55
C THR A 112 7.40 11.78 13.98
N LEU A 113 7.25 10.64 14.65
CA LEU A 113 6.73 10.59 16.01
C LEU A 113 7.80 11.01 17.02
N SER A 114 7.38 11.73 18.05
CA SER A 114 8.19 11.91 19.26
C SER A 114 7.99 10.75 20.22
N ASN A 115 8.93 10.60 21.16
CA ASN A 115 8.83 9.60 22.22
C ASN A 115 7.60 9.82 23.11
N GLU A 116 7.09 11.05 23.21
CA GLU A 116 5.94 11.42 24.03
C GLU A 116 4.61 10.83 23.51
N VAL A 117 4.53 10.55 22.20
CA VAL A 117 3.30 10.05 21.55
C VAL A 117 3.42 8.61 21.06
N THR A 118 4.61 8.01 21.10
CA THR A 118 4.86 6.67 20.52
C THR A 118 4.00 5.58 21.19
N SER A 119 3.71 5.70 22.49
CA SER A 119 2.85 4.74 23.19
C SER A 119 1.40 4.76 22.70
N LEU A 120 0.89 5.92 22.28
CA LEU A 120 -0.48 6.11 21.81
C LEU A 120 -0.76 5.35 20.51
N VAL A 121 0.28 5.17 19.69
CA VAL A 121 0.17 4.53 18.37
C VAL A 121 0.75 3.12 18.32
N SER A 122 1.13 2.55 19.46
CA SER A 122 1.81 1.25 19.52
C SER A 122 1.01 0.07 18.96
N GLN A 123 -0.31 0.23 18.81
CA GLN A 123 -1.22 -0.80 18.32
C GLN A 123 -1.62 -0.61 16.85
N THR A 124 -1.22 0.51 16.24
CA THR A 124 -1.60 0.82 14.86
C THR A 124 -0.83 -0.10 13.92
N LYS A 125 -1.49 -0.49 12.83
CA LYS A 125 -0.88 -1.40 11.87
C LYS A 125 -0.69 -0.70 10.56
N THR A 126 -1.66 0.03 10.04
CA THR A 126 -1.59 0.70 8.74
C THR A 126 -1.29 2.19 8.87
N SER A 127 -0.99 2.85 7.75
CA SER A 127 -0.92 4.31 7.71
C SER A 127 -2.25 4.97 8.05
N HIS A 128 -3.37 4.31 7.77
CA HIS A 128 -4.72 4.77 8.12
C HIS A 128 -5.05 4.61 9.61
N ASP A 129 -4.50 3.59 10.27
CA ASP A 129 -4.74 3.37 11.70
C ASP A 129 -3.95 4.35 12.59
N LEU A 130 -2.93 5.02 12.03
CA LEU A 130 -2.01 5.91 12.74
C LEU A 130 -2.61 7.30 12.97
#